data_AF-A0A382MT41-F1
#
_entry.id   AF-A0A382MT41-F1
#
_cell.length_a   1.000
_cell.length_b   1.000
_cell.length_c   1.000
_cell.angle_alpha   90.00
_cell.angle_beta   90.00
_cell.angle_gamma   90.00
#
_symmetry.space_group_name_H-M   'P 1'
#
loop_
_entity.id
_entity.type
_entity.pdbx_description
1 polymer ?
#
loop_
_entity_poly.entity_id
_entity_poly.type
_entity_poly.pdbx_seq_one_letter_code
_entity_poly.pdbx_strand_id
1 'polypeptide(L)'
;MANDELLSRIDRIYASVDANQEFDMTKLPGIVWQQQGVVWLYQDFRSCLSQPEIQNIAHSLIHNIANLKDHLRRWARQNGTDPATIDQAIGASNALNIIIDLSNNDKQGYPPRDNGYSGVAPQVSGIDRVMKLSFGGKPVQASRWHSTRTDHRG
;
A
#
# COMPACT_ATOMS: atom_id res chain seq x y z
N MET A 1 -9.33 1.80 28.79
CA MET A 1 -8.34 0.70 28.61
C MET A 1 -8.53 -0.01 27.26
N ALA A 2 -9.63 -0.72 27.01
CA ALA A 2 -9.87 -1.42 25.74
C ALA A 2 -9.94 -0.51 24.50
N ASN A 3 -10.61 0.63 24.65
CA ASN A 3 -10.78 1.60 23.57
C ASN A 3 -9.44 2.29 23.23
N ASP A 4 -8.62 2.56 24.24
CA ASP A 4 -7.32 3.22 24.09
C ASP A 4 -6.31 2.32 23.35
N GLU A 5 -6.34 1.00 23.59
CA GLU A 5 -5.52 0.02 22.86
C GLU A 5 -5.91 -0.05 21.37
N LEU A 6 -7.22 -0.04 21.08
CA LEU A 6 -7.72 -0.04 19.69
C LEU A 6 -7.32 1.23 18.95
N LEU A 7 -7.51 2.40 19.56
CA LEU A 7 -7.14 3.69 18.98
C LEU A 7 -5.64 3.76 18.71
N SER A 8 -4.81 3.37 19.69
CA SER A 8 -3.35 3.32 19.51
C SER A 8 -2.91 2.37 18.38
N ARG A 9 -3.65 1.27 18.15
CA ARG A 9 -3.37 0.35 17.04
C ARG A 9 -3.77 0.93 15.69
N ILE A 10 -4.90 1.63 15.61
CA ILE A 10 -5.34 2.37 14.43
C ILE A 10 -4.31 3.45 14.09
N ASP A 11 -3.86 4.21 15.08
CA ASP A 11 -2.80 5.22 14.91
C ASP A 11 -1.51 4.58 14.39
N ARG A 12 -1.12 3.41 14.91
CA ARG A 12 0.05 2.67 14.41
C ARG A 12 -0.11 2.24 12.96
N ILE A 13 -1.31 1.81 12.54
CA ILE A 13 -1.58 1.44 11.15
C ILE A 13 -1.44 2.67 10.26
N TYR A 14 -2.09 3.78 10.60
CA TYR A 14 -1.96 5.03 9.84
C TYR A 14 -0.51 5.51 9.78
N ALA A 15 0.18 5.57 10.93
CA ALA A 15 1.59 5.93 10.99
C ALA A 15 2.46 5.00 10.15
N SER A 16 2.15 3.70 10.09
CA SER A 16 2.90 2.76 9.24
C SER A 16 2.62 2.94 7.75
N VAL A 17 1.42 3.37 7.37
CA VAL A 17 1.09 3.73 5.98
C VAL A 17 1.79 5.03 5.59
N ASP A 18 1.72 6.04 6.45
CA ASP A 18 2.35 7.35 6.23
C ASP A 18 3.86 7.25 6.22
N ALA A 19 4.48 6.46 7.11
CA ALA A 19 5.92 6.22 7.11
C ALA A 19 6.43 5.50 5.85
N ASN A 20 5.53 4.86 5.09
CA ASN A 20 5.84 4.28 3.79
C ASN A 20 5.66 5.26 2.62
N GLN A 21 5.16 6.46 2.89
CA GLN A 21 5.11 7.56 1.94
C GLN A 21 6.18 8.59 2.32
N GLU A 22 7.10 8.88 1.40
CA GLU A 22 8.07 9.96 1.60
C GLU A 22 7.73 11.11 0.66
N PHE A 23 7.52 12.29 1.25
CA PHE A 23 7.18 13.52 0.54
C PHE A 23 8.32 14.54 0.59
N ASP A 24 9.25 14.39 1.54
CA ASP A 24 10.43 15.22 1.65
C ASP A 24 11.50 14.69 0.69
N MET A 25 11.59 15.34 -0.48
CA MET A 25 12.58 15.02 -1.50
C MET A 25 14.03 15.20 -1.02
N THR A 26 14.28 15.94 0.06
CA THR A 26 15.66 16.11 0.58
C THR A 26 16.21 14.83 1.20
N LYS A 27 15.33 13.90 1.63
CA LYS A 27 15.71 12.58 2.16
C LYS A 27 15.98 11.54 1.08
N LEU A 28 15.69 11.87 -0.18
CA LEU A 28 16.01 11.07 -1.36
C LEU A 28 17.05 11.83 -2.17
N PRO A 29 18.31 11.96 -1.71
CA PRO A 29 19.32 12.68 -2.46
C PRO A 29 19.64 11.93 -3.75
N GLY A 30 19.75 12.68 -4.85
CA GLY A 30 20.23 12.15 -6.12
C GLY A 30 21.74 11.90 -6.04
N ILE A 31 22.17 10.74 -6.50
CA ILE A 31 23.58 10.42 -6.70
C ILE A 31 23.99 10.95 -8.06
N VAL A 32 24.87 11.95 -8.08
CA VAL A 32 25.38 12.59 -9.31
C VAL A 32 26.73 11.99 -9.66
N TRP A 33 26.84 11.39 -10.84
CA TRP A 33 28.11 10.87 -11.36
C TRP A 33 28.52 11.70 -12.57
N GLN A 34 29.72 12.28 -12.53
CA GLN A 34 30.26 13.07 -13.63
C GLN A 34 31.55 12.44 -14.15
N GLN A 35 31.58 12.06 -15.42
CA GLN A 35 32.76 11.51 -16.08
C GLN A 35 32.81 11.94 -17.54
N GLN A 36 33.99 12.38 -18.02
CA GLN A 36 34.25 12.72 -19.44
C GLN A 36 33.23 13.70 -20.06
N GLY A 37 32.73 14.67 -19.29
CA GLY A 37 31.77 15.67 -19.77
C GLY A 37 30.31 15.22 -19.81
N VAL A 38 30.01 13.98 -19.40
CA VAL A 38 28.64 13.48 -19.24
C VAL A 38 28.28 13.50 -17.75
N VAL A 39 27.08 14.00 -17.45
CA VAL A 39 26.48 13.99 -16.10
C VAL A 39 25.36 12.97 -16.07
N TRP A 40 25.48 12.00 -15.17
CA TRP A 40 24.44 11.03 -14.86
C TRP A 40 23.81 11.38 -13.52
N LEU A 41 22.47 11.36 -13.48
CA LEU A 41 21.70 11.48 -12.25
C LEU A 41 21.03 10.13 -11.97
N TYR A 42 21.37 9.54 -10.82
CA TYR A 42 20.73 8.33 -10.32
C TYR A 42 19.98 8.65 -9.03
N GLN A 43 18.69 8.33 -8.97
CA GLN A 43 17.89 8.50 -7.76
C GLN A 43 17.54 7.12 -7.19
N ASP A 44 17.98 6.83 -5.97
CA ASP A 44 17.51 5.66 -5.23
C ASP A 44 16.23 6.02 -4.48
N PHE A 45 15.11 5.34 -4.80
CA PHE A 45 13.82 5.51 -4.13
C PHE A 45 13.62 4.54 -2.96
N ARG A 46 14.58 3.66 -2.70
CA ARG A 46 14.56 2.76 -1.54
C ARG A 46 14.93 3.47 -0.24
N SER A 47 15.37 4.73 -0.30
CA SER A 47 15.88 5.46 0.85
C SER A 47 17.03 4.72 1.55
N CYS A 48 17.92 4.11 0.75
CA CYS A 48 19.05 3.29 1.20
C CYS A 48 18.67 2.00 1.96
N LEU A 49 17.40 1.61 1.97
CA LEU A 49 16.99 0.34 2.56
C LEU A 49 17.42 -0.84 1.68
N SER A 50 17.92 -1.88 2.34
CA SER A 50 18.15 -3.18 1.73
C SER A 50 16.83 -3.91 1.43
N GLN A 51 16.86 -4.88 0.53
CA GLN A 51 15.68 -5.69 0.22
C GLN A 51 15.06 -6.40 1.45
N PRO A 52 15.85 -7.00 2.36
CA PRO A 52 15.29 -7.55 3.61
C PRO A 52 14.60 -6.51 4.48
N GLU A 53 15.12 -5.27 4.55
CA GLU A 53 14.47 -4.20 5.34
C GLU A 53 13.14 -3.77 4.71
N ILE A 54 13.08 -3.64 3.38
CA ILE A 54 11.82 -3.34 2.66
C ILE A 54 10.79 -4.45 2.88
N GLN A 55 11.23 -5.71 2.80
CA GLN A 55 10.37 -6.86 3.08
C GLN A 55 9.85 -6.82 4.52
N ASN A 56 10.72 -6.61 5.51
CA ASN A 56 10.31 -6.52 6.92
C ASN A 56 9.28 -5.41 7.17
N ILE A 57 9.42 -4.26 6.51
CA ILE A 57 8.45 -3.16 6.60
C ILE A 57 7.09 -3.60 6.03
N ALA A 58 7.08 -4.22 4.86
CA ALA A 58 5.84 -4.70 4.25
C ALA A 58 5.15 -5.78 5.09
N HIS A 59 5.91 -6.75 5.59
CA HIS A 59 5.39 -7.80 6.48
C HIS A 59 4.85 -7.21 7.79
N SER A 60 5.51 -6.20 8.35
CA SER A 60 5.03 -5.50 9.55
C SER A 60 3.70 -4.79 9.30
N LEU A 61 3.53 -4.15 8.13
CA LEU A 61 2.29 -3.50 7.74
C LEU A 61 1.15 -4.52 7.58
N ILE A 62 1.40 -5.60 6.83
CA ILE A 62 0.43 -6.70 6.64
C ILE A 62 -0.01 -7.26 7.99
N HIS A 63 0.94 -7.54 8.88
CA HIS A 63 0.67 -8.08 10.21
C HIS A 63 -0.12 -7.11 11.09
N ASN A 64 0.17 -5.81 11.00
CA ASN A 64 -0.57 -4.78 11.73
C ASN A 64 -2.03 -4.71 11.30
N ILE A 65 -2.30 -4.77 10.00
CA ILE A 65 -3.66 -4.77 9.46
C ILE A 65 -4.38 -6.07 9.82
N ALA A 66 -3.73 -7.23 9.65
CA ALA A 66 -4.34 -8.53 9.95
C ALA A 66 -4.74 -8.65 11.43
N ASN A 67 -3.90 -8.19 12.36
CA ASN A 67 -4.19 -8.23 13.79
C ASN A 67 -5.35 -7.30 14.19
N LEU A 68 -5.70 -6.30 13.38
CA LEU A 68 -6.82 -5.40 13.68
C LEU A 68 -8.12 -6.19 13.88
N LYS A 69 -8.31 -7.28 13.13
CA LYS A 69 -9.42 -8.22 13.32
C LYS A 69 -9.55 -8.68 14.76
N ASP A 70 -8.47 -9.20 15.34
CA ASP A 70 -8.49 -9.76 16.69
C ASP A 70 -8.73 -8.68 17.76
N HIS A 71 -8.20 -7.47 17.54
CA HIS A 71 -8.48 -6.32 18.40
C HIS A 71 -9.95 -5.90 18.31
N LEU A 72 -10.54 -5.83 17.12
CA LEU A 72 -11.95 -5.51 16.93
C LEU A 72 -12.87 -6.57 17.57
N ARG A 73 -12.52 -7.85 17.46
CA ARG A 73 -13.24 -8.94 18.15
C ARG A 73 -13.17 -8.80 19.67
N ARG A 74 -11.99 -8.49 20.22
CA ARG A 74 -11.83 -8.24 21.67
C ARG A 74 -12.64 -7.03 22.12
N TRP A 75 -12.58 -5.94 21.38
CA TRP A 75 -13.36 -4.73 21.64
C TRP A 75 -14.87 -5.04 21.61
N ALA A 76 -15.35 -5.80 20.62
CA ALA A 76 -16.77 -6.16 20.52
C ALA A 76 -17.24 -6.93 21.77
N ARG A 77 -16.49 -7.95 22.20
CA ARG A 77 -16.78 -8.72 23.43
C ARG A 77 -16.86 -7.84 24.66
N GLN A 78 -15.95 -6.88 24.80
CA GLN A 78 -15.86 -5.98 25.95
C GLN A 78 -16.99 -4.94 25.99
N ASN A 79 -17.59 -4.63 24.84
CA ASN A 79 -18.66 -3.64 24.71
C ASN A 79 -20.04 -4.27 24.46
N GLY A 80 -20.21 -5.57 24.74
CA GLY A 80 -21.49 -6.27 24.57
C GLY A 80 -21.96 -6.39 23.12
N THR A 81 -21.05 -6.21 22.15
CA THR A 81 -21.32 -6.37 20.72
C THR A 81 -20.94 -7.78 20.28
N ASP A 82 -21.73 -8.38 19.39
CA ASP A 82 -21.43 -9.70 18.86
C ASP A 82 -20.17 -9.68 17.97
N PRO A 83 -19.11 -10.42 18.31
CA PRO A 83 -17.91 -10.52 17.49
C PRO A 83 -18.17 -11.13 16.10
N ALA A 84 -19.26 -11.89 15.93
CA ALA A 84 -19.60 -12.48 14.63
C ALA A 84 -19.89 -11.43 13.56
N THR A 85 -20.40 -10.24 13.95
CA THR A 85 -20.61 -9.13 13.01
C THR A 85 -19.29 -8.63 12.42
N ILE A 86 -18.21 -8.63 13.22
CA ILE A 86 -16.85 -8.29 12.75
C ILE A 86 -16.34 -9.37 11.78
N ASP A 87 -16.52 -10.64 12.13
CA ASP A 87 -16.12 -11.76 11.28
C ASP A 87 -16.86 -11.74 9.93
N GLN A 88 -18.16 -11.41 9.91
CA GLN A 88 -18.94 -11.25 8.69
C GLN A 88 -18.47 -10.08 7.83
N ALA A 89 -18.25 -8.91 8.43
CA ALA A 89 -17.78 -7.72 7.71
C ALA A 89 -16.40 -7.95 7.06
N ILE A 90 -15.49 -8.63 7.78
CA ILE A 90 -14.18 -9.00 7.26
C ILE A 90 -14.31 -10.07 6.18
N GLY A 91 -15.10 -11.12 6.44
CA GLY A 91 -15.31 -12.23 5.51
C GLY A 91 -15.91 -11.79 4.18
N ALA A 92 -16.72 -10.72 4.17
CA ALA A 92 -17.27 -10.12 2.95
C ALA A 92 -16.23 -9.38 2.08
N SER A 93 -15.02 -9.11 2.62
CA SER A 93 -13.96 -8.40 1.91
C SER A 93 -12.84 -9.34 1.49
N ASN A 94 -12.80 -9.67 0.20
CA ASN A 94 -11.73 -10.50 -0.35
C ASN A 94 -10.33 -9.89 -0.10
N ALA A 95 -10.21 -8.56 -0.18
CA ALA A 95 -8.95 -7.87 0.08
C ALA A 95 -8.46 -8.09 1.53
N LEU A 96 -9.36 -8.02 2.52
CA LEU A 96 -9.00 -8.28 3.91
C LEU A 96 -8.66 -9.76 4.15
N ASN A 97 -9.38 -10.68 3.52
CA ASN A 97 -9.07 -12.11 3.58
C ASN A 97 -7.68 -12.41 3.01
N ILE A 98 -7.29 -11.78 1.89
CA ILE A 98 -5.94 -11.89 1.32
C ILE A 98 -4.87 -11.38 2.31
N ILE A 99 -5.10 -10.22 2.95
CA ILE A 99 -4.15 -9.66 3.93
C ILE A 99 -3.99 -10.61 5.14
N ILE A 100 -5.08 -11.21 5.60
CA ILE A 100 -5.05 -12.21 6.69
C ILE A 100 -4.26 -13.44 6.26
N ASP A 101 -4.48 -13.96 5.05
CA ASP A 101 -3.76 -15.12 4.53
C ASP A 101 -2.27 -14.84 4.36
N LEU A 102 -1.91 -13.66 3.85
CA LEU A 102 -0.51 -13.23 3.78
C LEU A 102 0.15 -13.22 5.17
N SER A 103 -0.53 -12.70 6.19
CA SER A 103 -0.01 -12.74 7.56
C SER A 103 0.08 -14.16 8.12
N ASN A 104 -0.82 -15.06 7.74
CA ASN A 104 -0.81 -16.45 8.24
C ASN A 104 0.28 -17.28 7.58
N ASN A 105 0.50 -17.11 6.27
CA ASN A 105 1.54 -17.80 5.52
C ASN A 105 2.94 -17.50 6.07
N ASP A 106 3.17 -16.27 6.53
CA ASP A 106 4.41 -15.86 7.19
C ASP A 106 4.60 -16.52 8.57
N LYS A 107 3.52 -16.64 9.36
CA LYS A 107 3.56 -17.21 10.73
C LYS A 107 3.62 -18.73 10.78
N GLN A 108 2.82 -19.38 9.95
CA GLN A 108 2.53 -20.83 10.05
C GLN A 108 3.20 -21.64 8.95
N GLY A 109 3.95 -20.99 8.05
CA GLY A 109 4.57 -21.61 6.91
C GLY A 109 3.63 -21.72 5.71
N TYR A 110 4.22 -21.83 4.53
CA TYR A 110 3.53 -21.91 3.24
C TYR A 110 3.76 -23.28 2.58
N PRO A 111 2.77 -23.84 1.84
CA PRO A 111 1.42 -23.32 1.62
C PRO A 111 0.44 -23.64 2.76
N PRO A 112 -0.64 -22.84 2.90
CA PRO A 112 -1.70 -23.12 3.87
C PRO A 112 -2.47 -24.40 3.48
N ARG A 113 -2.86 -25.20 4.48
CA ARG A 113 -3.52 -26.51 4.26
C ARG A 113 -4.87 -26.41 3.55
N ASP A 114 -5.62 -25.32 3.77
CA ASP A 114 -7.01 -25.20 3.33
C ASP A 114 -7.24 -24.01 2.37
N ASN A 115 -6.21 -23.60 1.61
CA ASN A 115 -6.25 -22.43 0.71
C ASN A 115 -6.59 -21.08 1.38
N GLY A 116 -6.61 -21.00 2.72
CA GLY A 116 -6.80 -19.75 3.46
C GLY A 116 -8.22 -19.18 3.42
N TYR A 117 -8.41 -18.02 4.03
CA TYR A 117 -9.69 -17.29 4.11
C TYR A 117 -10.14 -16.73 2.75
N SER A 118 -9.20 -16.42 1.87
CA SER A 118 -9.46 -15.87 0.53
C SER A 118 -9.72 -16.94 -0.52
N GLY A 119 -9.50 -18.23 -0.19
CA GLY A 119 -9.54 -19.33 -1.15
C GLY A 119 -8.39 -19.32 -2.15
N VAL A 120 -7.44 -18.40 -2.00
CA VAL A 120 -6.17 -18.35 -2.73
C VAL A 120 -5.04 -18.40 -1.72
N ALA A 121 -3.90 -18.98 -2.10
CA ALA A 121 -2.70 -19.03 -1.26
C ALA A 121 -1.74 -17.89 -1.66
N PRO A 122 -1.96 -16.63 -1.22
CA PRO A 122 -1.19 -15.50 -1.71
C PRO A 122 0.24 -15.52 -1.18
N GLN A 123 1.14 -14.95 -1.97
CA GLN A 123 2.51 -14.62 -1.56
C GLN A 123 2.83 -13.19 -2.00
N VAL A 124 3.63 -12.50 -1.19
CA VAL A 124 4.24 -11.22 -1.59
C VAL A 124 5.69 -11.47 -1.93
N SER A 125 6.12 -11.00 -3.10
CA SER A 125 7.51 -11.07 -3.57
C SER A 125 7.83 -9.83 -4.40
N GLY A 126 9.13 -9.54 -4.59
CA GLY A 126 9.57 -8.40 -5.41
C GLY A 126 9.04 -7.05 -4.93
N ILE A 127 9.17 -6.76 -3.63
CA ILE A 127 8.67 -5.51 -3.07
C ILE A 127 9.67 -4.40 -3.35
N ASP A 128 9.24 -3.42 -4.15
CA ASP A 128 10.05 -2.27 -4.49
C ASP A 128 9.39 -0.96 -4.03
N ARG A 129 10.22 0.04 -3.75
CA ARG A 129 9.77 1.42 -3.56
C ARG A 129 9.93 2.19 -4.86
N VAL A 130 8.86 2.85 -5.28
CA VAL A 130 8.79 3.54 -6.57
C VAL A 130 8.31 4.98 -6.39
N MET A 131 8.72 5.86 -7.30
CA MET A 131 8.15 7.20 -7.40
C MET A 131 6.75 7.12 -8.04
N LYS A 132 5.73 7.61 -7.33
CA LYS A 132 4.39 7.80 -7.89
C LYS A 132 4.17 9.26 -8.26
N LEU A 133 4.03 9.54 -9.55
CA LEU A 133 3.64 10.85 -10.08
C LEU A 133 2.15 10.85 -10.45
N SER A 134 1.39 11.81 -9.93
CA SER A 134 -0.01 12.01 -10.30
C SER A 134 -0.26 13.45 -10.71
N PHE A 135 -0.85 13.66 -11.88
CA PHE A 135 -1.18 14.99 -12.39
C PHE A 135 -2.69 15.25 -12.26
N GLY A 136 -3.06 16.33 -11.58
CA GLY A 136 -4.43 16.82 -11.51
C GLY A 136 -4.71 17.80 -12.64
N GLY A 137 -4.91 17.31 -13.86
CA GLY A 137 -5.33 18.16 -14.98
C GLY A 137 -6.83 18.41 -14.95
N LYS A 138 -7.28 19.66 -14.78
CA LYS A 138 -8.63 20.03 -15.23
C LYS A 138 -8.64 19.90 -16.76
N PRO A 139 -9.65 19.27 -17.39
CA PRO A 139 -9.71 19.15 -18.83
C PRO A 139 -9.72 20.56 -19.44
N VAL A 140 -8.68 20.88 -20.21
CA VAL A 140 -8.70 22.04 -21.10
C VAL A 140 -9.74 21.71 -22.16
N GLN A 141 -10.89 22.41 -22.15
CA GLN A 141 -11.84 22.32 -23.25
C GLN A 141 -11.08 22.64 -24.53
N ALA A 142 -10.94 21.65 -25.40
CA ALA A 142 -10.36 21.85 -26.72
C ALA A 142 -11.23 22.88 -27.44
N SER A 143 -10.74 24.12 -27.54
CA SER A 143 -11.32 25.13 -28.41
C SER A 143 -11.27 24.56 -29.83
N ARG A 144 -12.46 24.25 -30.33
CA ARG A 144 -12.77 23.64 -31.62
C ARG A 144 -12.08 24.43 -32.74
N TRP A 145 -10.96 23.91 -33.23
CA TRP A 145 -10.32 24.42 -34.44
C TRP A 145 -11.30 24.28 -35.61
N HIS A 146 -11.94 25.38 -35.99
CA HIS A 146 -12.69 25.45 -37.23
C HIS A 146 -11.68 25.58 -38.37
N SER A 147 -11.42 24.45 -39.05
CA SER A 147 -10.78 24.46 -40.36
C SER A 147 -11.81 24.91 -41.38
N THR A 148 -11.79 26.20 -41.75
CA THR A 148 -12.42 26.65 -43.00
C THR A 148 -11.55 26.19 -44.15
N ARG A 149 -11.96 25.07 -44.77
CA ARG A 149 -11.41 24.61 -46.05
C ARG A 149 -12.06 25.44 -47.16
N THR A 150 -11.30 26.36 -47.75
CA THR A 150 -11.68 27.05 -48.98
C THR A 150 -11.49 26.07 -50.14
N ASP A 151 -12.59 25.57 -50.70
CA ASP A 151 -12.59 24.84 -51.97
C ASP A 151 -12.46 25.84 -53.12
N HIS A 152 -11.33 25.82 -53.81
CA HIS A 152 -11.20 26.36 -55.17
C HIS A 152 -11.28 25.18 -56.15
N ARG A 153 -12.40 25.09 -56.88
CA ARG A 153 -12.47 24.37 -58.15
C ARG A 153 -12.59 25.41 -59.27
N GLY A 154 -11.58 25.43 -60.15
CA GLY A 154 -11.72 25.88 -61.53
C GLY A 154 -12.10 24.70 -62.42
#